data_AF-A0A958G3E6-F1
#
_entry.id   AF-A0A958G3E6-F1
#
_cell.length_a   1.000
_cell.length_b   1.000
_cell.length_c   1.000
_cell.angle_alpha   90.00
_cell.angle_beta   90.00
_cell.angle_gamma   90.00
#
_symmetry.space_group_name_H-M   'P 1'
#
loop_
_entity.id
_entity.type
_entity.pdbx_description
1 polymer ?
#
loop_
_entity_poly.entity_id
_entity_poly.type
_entity_poly.pdbx_seq_one_letter_code
_entity_poly.pdbx_strand_id
1 'polypeptide(L)'
;MKSHITVLIDPSTQSLDARLREVLEPHRLDEDSLNSIRAHHWDYWHFPSDSTFDDQALKRNYPAASAEVLNHACYVRNLPDSYTVSGVICLDGSWIDLQDFGWRMADEPSAANRKAMKKWMVKLRRLLSENSDQICVQVITHQ
;
A
#
# COMPACT_ATOMS: atom_id res chain seq x y z
N MET A 1 -7.48 -8.96 10.98
CA MET A 1 -6.29 -8.21 10.52
C MET A 1 -6.81 -7.07 9.66
N LYS A 2 -6.63 -5.80 10.05
CA LYS A 2 -7.07 -4.68 9.20
C LYS A 2 -6.20 -4.68 7.93
N SER A 3 -6.84 -4.95 6.79
CA SER A 3 -6.23 -5.01 5.47
C SER A 3 -5.84 -3.59 5.08
N HIS A 4 -4.55 -3.30 5.00
CA HIS A 4 -4.06 -2.03 4.48
C HIS A 4 -3.17 -2.31 3.27
N ILE A 5 -3.13 -1.36 2.35
CA ILE A 5 -2.28 -1.42 1.17
C ILE A 5 -1.11 -0.43 1.31
N THR A 6 -0.06 -0.67 0.55
CA THR A 6 1.10 0.21 0.42
C THR A 6 1.03 0.92 -0.92
N VAL A 7 1.19 2.23 -0.92
CA VAL A 7 1.42 3.02 -2.13
C VAL A 7 2.89 3.39 -2.20
N LEU A 8 3.58 3.01 -3.28
CA LEU A 8 4.93 3.48 -3.54
C LEU A 8 4.91 4.82 -4.25
N ILE A 9 5.72 5.76 -3.77
CA ILE A 9 5.85 7.12 -4.27
C ILE A 9 7.33 7.43 -4.53
N ASP A 10 7.59 8.04 -5.68
CA ASP A 10 8.92 8.50 -6.05
C ASP A 10 9.35 9.69 -5.15
N PRO A 11 10.55 9.63 -4.52
CA PRO A 11 11.05 10.68 -3.64
C PRO A 11 11.41 11.99 -4.34
N SER A 12 11.36 12.04 -5.68
CA SER A 12 11.47 13.27 -6.46
C SER A 12 10.14 14.04 -6.57
N THR A 13 9.03 13.47 -6.08
CA THR A 13 7.74 14.19 -6.09
C THR A 13 7.84 15.49 -5.29
N GLN A 14 7.11 16.51 -5.73
CA GLN A 14 7.04 17.81 -5.04
C GLN A 14 6.02 17.81 -3.90
N SER A 15 4.97 17.01 -4.00
CA SER A 15 3.89 16.93 -3.01
C SER A 15 3.48 15.48 -2.80
N LEU A 16 3.62 15.00 -1.57
CA LEU A 16 3.19 13.65 -1.20
C LEU A 16 1.67 13.53 -1.28
N ASP A 17 0.94 14.51 -0.76
CA ASP A 17 -0.52 14.53 -0.75
C ASP A 17 -1.09 14.48 -2.18
N ALA A 18 -0.56 15.30 -3.09
CA ALA A 18 -1.02 15.32 -4.47
C ALA A 18 -0.68 14.02 -5.19
N ARG A 19 0.56 13.52 -5.02
CA ARG A 19 1.00 12.29 -5.68
C ARG A 19 0.28 11.06 -5.15
N LEU A 20 0.01 11.00 -3.85
CA LEU A 20 -0.79 9.93 -3.25
C LEU A 20 -2.17 9.87 -3.88
N ARG A 21 -2.87 11.00 -4.00
CA ARG A 21 -4.19 11.07 -4.64
C ARG A 21 -4.12 10.67 -6.11
N GLU A 22 -3.13 11.17 -6.84
CA GLU A 22 -2.92 10.84 -8.26
C GLU A 22 -2.71 9.34 -8.48
N VAL A 23 -1.97 8.67 -7.61
CA VAL A 23 -1.73 7.23 -7.70
C VAL A 23 -2.97 6.42 -7.29
N LEU A 24 -3.75 6.90 -6.33
CA LEU A 24 -4.93 6.19 -5.83
C LEU A 24 -6.15 6.31 -6.77
N GLU A 25 -6.35 7.46 -7.41
CA GLU A 25 -7.58 7.74 -8.18
C GLU A 25 -7.84 6.76 -9.33
N PRO A 26 -6.85 6.30 -10.12
CA PRO A 26 -7.06 5.32 -11.18
C PRO A 26 -7.57 3.95 -10.73
N HIS A 27 -7.46 3.63 -9.43
CA HIS A 27 -7.93 2.37 -8.84
C HIS A 27 -9.31 2.49 -8.19
N ARG A 28 -9.89 3.70 -8.18
CA ARG A 28 -11.22 3.96 -7.63
C ARG A 28 -12.30 3.38 -8.52
N LEU A 29 -13.29 2.78 -7.88
CA LEU A 29 -14.46 2.23 -8.52
C LEU A 29 -15.28 3.38 -9.12
N ASP A 30 -15.43 3.31 -10.44
CA ASP A 30 -16.43 4.03 -11.22
C ASP A 30 -17.67 3.14 -11.36
N GLU A 31 -18.75 3.51 -10.65
CA GLU A 31 -20.02 2.76 -10.60
C GLU A 31 -20.74 2.76 -11.96
N ASP A 32 -20.44 3.72 -12.83
CA ASP A 32 -21.08 3.86 -14.14
C ASP A 32 -20.38 3.02 -15.22
N SER A 33 -19.26 2.37 -14.90
CA SER A 33 -18.46 1.58 -15.84
C SER A 33 -18.43 0.08 -15.48
N LEU A 34 -19.06 -0.74 -16.33
CA LEU A 34 -19.04 -2.21 -16.20
C LEU A 34 -17.62 -2.81 -16.24
N ASN A 35 -16.67 -2.13 -16.89
CA ASN A 35 -15.27 -2.54 -16.90
C ASN A 35 -14.58 -2.20 -15.57
N SER A 36 -14.91 -1.05 -14.98
CA SER A 36 -14.45 -0.62 -13.66
C SER A 36 -14.92 -1.57 -12.56
N ILE A 37 -16.21 -1.93 -12.54
CA ILE A 37 -16.79 -2.87 -11.56
C ILE A 37 -16.06 -4.23 -11.56
N ARG A 38 -15.48 -4.63 -12.71
CA ARG A 38 -14.73 -5.89 -12.86
C ARG A 38 -13.23 -5.77 -12.58
N ALA A 39 -12.68 -4.55 -12.53
CA ALA A 39 -11.23 -4.30 -12.54
C ALA A 39 -10.72 -3.38 -11.42
N HIS A 40 -11.59 -2.68 -10.69
CA HIS A 40 -11.22 -1.68 -9.69
C HIS A 40 -11.61 -2.10 -8.27
N HIS A 41 -10.96 -1.49 -7.28
CA HIS A 41 -10.75 -2.12 -5.98
C HIS A 41 -11.45 -1.44 -4.79
N TRP A 42 -11.98 -0.20 -4.90
CA TRP A 42 -12.53 0.52 -3.74
C TRP A 42 -13.48 1.68 -4.11
N ASP A 43 -14.36 2.08 -3.19
CA ASP A 43 -15.22 3.27 -3.28
C ASP A 43 -14.56 4.50 -2.64
N TYR A 44 -13.88 4.27 -1.51
CA TYR A 44 -13.11 5.28 -0.77
C TYR A 44 -11.90 4.67 -0.06
N TRP A 45 -10.96 5.53 0.30
CA TRP A 45 -9.78 5.18 1.09
C TRP A 45 -9.63 6.13 2.27
N HIS A 46 -8.94 5.68 3.31
CA HIS A 46 -8.61 6.45 4.51
C HIS A 46 -7.31 5.94 5.14
N PHE A 47 -6.72 6.71 6.05
CA PHE A 47 -5.52 6.27 6.75
C PHE A 47 -5.85 5.33 7.93
N PRO A 48 -5.00 4.31 8.22
CA PRO A 48 -5.13 3.49 9.41
C PRO A 48 -5.20 4.31 10.71
N SER A 49 -6.01 3.91 11.69
CA SER A 49 -6.03 4.61 12.99
C SER A 49 -4.78 4.39 13.85
N ASP A 50 -4.08 3.27 13.62
CA ASP A 50 -3.10 2.73 14.58
C ASP A 50 -1.67 2.70 14.02
N SER A 51 -1.46 3.09 12.76
CA SER A 51 -0.14 3.05 12.14
C SER A 51 0.49 4.43 12.16
N THR A 52 1.58 4.58 12.91
CA THR A 52 2.33 5.83 12.95
C THR A 52 3.80 5.53 12.68
N PHE A 53 4.25 5.83 11.47
CA PHE A 53 5.67 5.91 11.17
C PHE A 53 6.24 7.21 11.73
N ASP A 54 7.51 7.17 12.14
CA ASP A 54 8.25 8.36 12.55
C ASP A 54 9.53 8.52 11.71
N ASP A 55 9.35 8.83 10.43
CA ASP A 55 10.47 9.07 9.53
C ASP A 55 10.90 10.55 9.51
N GLN A 56 11.90 10.86 10.32
CA GLN A 56 12.48 12.21 10.44
C GLN A 56 13.16 12.69 9.15
N ALA A 57 13.63 11.78 8.28
CA ALA A 57 14.18 12.17 6.98
C ALA A 57 13.04 12.60 6.04
N LEU A 58 11.96 11.84 6.00
CA LEU A 58 10.79 12.17 5.20
C LEU A 58 10.18 13.51 5.61
N LYS A 59 9.96 13.73 6.92
CA LYS A 59 9.41 14.99 7.47
C LYS A 59 10.24 16.22 7.10
N ARG A 60 11.58 16.07 7.06
CA ARG A 60 12.49 17.16 6.63
C ARG A 60 12.41 17.44 5.13
N ASN A 61 12.26 16.41 4.32
CA ASN A 61 12.16 16.55 2.85
C ASN A 61 10.79 17.06 2.40
N TYR A 62 9.74 16.81 3.20
CA TYR A 62 8.36 17.17 2.89
C TYR A 62 7.69 17.97 4.02
N PRO A 63 8.21 19.17 4.37
CA PRO A 63 7.70 19.95 5.50
C PRO A 63 6.28 20.50 5.28
N ALA A 64 5.82 20.54 4.02
CA ALA A 64 4.49 21.01 3.64
C ALA A 64 3.45 19.88 3.51
N ALA A 65 3.86 18.61 3.63
CA ALA A 65 2.92 17.49 3.57
C ALA A 65 2.03 17.46 4.82
N SER A 66 0.82 16.95 4.68
CA SER A 66 -0.10 16.85 5.82
C SER A 66 0.47 15.92 6.91
N ALA A 67 0.19 16.25 8.17
CA ALA A 67 0.56 15.39 9.29
C ALA A 67 -0.05 13.99 9.14
N GLU A 68 -1.23 13.90 8.53
CA GLU A 68 -1.91 12.64 8.24
C GLU A 68 -1.08 11.78 7.28
N VAL A 69 -0.62 12.31 6.14
CA VAL A 69 0.27 11.59 5.22
C VAL A 69 1.60 11.24 5.89
N LEU A 70 2.24 12.18 6.58
CA LEU A 70 3.54 11.97 7.21
C LEU A 70 3.52 10.91 8.31
N ASN A 71 2.41 10.75 9.03
CA ASN A 71 2.25 9.70 10.03
C ASN A 71 2.08 8.32 9.41
N HIS A 72 1.67 8.24 8.15
CA HIS A 72 1.44 6.97 7.45
C HIS A 72 2.46 6.72 6.34
N ALA A 73 3.50 7.54 6.27
CA ALA A 73 4.54 7.44 5.26
C ALA A 73 5.94 7.31 5.87
N CYS A 74 6.79 6.54 5.21
CA CYS A 74 8.24 6.50 5.47
C CYS A 74 8.99 6.09 4.20
N TYR A 75 10.31 6.21 4.21
CA TYR A 75 11.12 5.51 3.22
C TYR A 75 11.01 3.99 3.43
N VAL A 76 10.98 3.22 2.36
CA VAL A 76 10.82 1.75 2.42
C VAL A 76 11.92 1.10 3.27
N ARG A 77 13.16 1.59 3.19
CA ARG A 77 14.29 1.14 4.04
C ARG A 77 14.08 1.35 5.55
N ASN A 78 13.12 2.19 5.93
CA ASN A 78 12.78 2.50 7.33
C ASN A 78 11.53 1.74 7.81
N LEU A 79 10.93 0.88 6.97
CA LEU A 79 9.85 0.00 7.39
C LEU A 79 10.33 -1.01 8.45
N PRO A 80 9.49 -1.38 9.43
CA PRO A 80 9.84 -2.40 10.41
C PRO A 80 9.92 -3.78 9.76
N ASP A 81 10.78 -4.66 10.28
CA ASP A 81 10.92 -6.05 9.80
C ASP A 81 9.61 -6.86 9.86
N SER A 82 8.72 -6.48 10.78
CA SER A 82 7.39 -7.06 10.96
C SER A 82 6.33 -6.47 10.03
N TYR A 83 6.71 -5.61 9.07
CA TYR A 83 5.77 -5.00 8.15
C TYR A 83 5.06 -6.03 7.28
N THR A 84 3.74 -5.93 7.20
CA THR A 84 2.89 -6.79 6.37
C THR A 84 1.82 -5.96 5.73
N VAL A 85 1.46 -6.28 4.49
CA VAL A 85 0.47 -5.54 3.71
C VAL A 85 -0.41 -6.52 2.92
N SER A 86 -1.63 -6.11 2.60
CA SER A 86 -2.56 -6.88 1.75
C SER A 86 -2.52 -6.50 0.27
N GLY A 87 -1.83 -5.44 -0.11
CA GLY A 87 -1.64 -5.07 -1.50
C GLY A 87 -0.60 -3.96 -1.67
N VAL A 88 -0.01 -3.84 -2.84
CA VAL A 88 0.97 -2.79 -3.14
C VAL A 88 0.63 -2.16 -4.49
N ILE A 89 0.54 -0.83 -4.52
CA ILE A 89 0.58 -0.05 -5.76
C ILE A 89 2.03 0.36 -6.03
N CYS A 90 2.55 -0.08 -7.17
CA CYS A 90 3.92 0.19 -7.58
C CYS A 90 4.03 1.57 -8.28
N LEU A 91 5.27 2.02 -8.50
CA LEU A 91 5.55 3.32 -9.15
C LEU A 91 4.99 3.45 -10.57
N ASP A 92 4.84 2.31 -11.26
CA ASP A 92 4.24 2.22 -12.60
C ASP A 92 2.71 2.20 -12.58
N GLY A 93 2.09 2.30 -11.40
CA GLY A 93 0.64 2.22 -11.20
C GLY A 93 0.11 0.78 -11.21
N SER A 94 0.95 -0.24 -11.25
CA SER A 94 0.49 -1.62 -11.16
C SER A 94 0.04 -1.96 -9.74
N TRP A 95 -1.13 -2.60 -9.63
CA TRP A 95 -1.66 -3.15 -8.39
C TRP A 95 -1.20 -4.60 -8.21
N ILE A 96 -0.65 -4.91 -7.05
CA ILE A 96 -0.30 -6.27 -6.66
C ILE A 96 -1.12 -6.64 -5.43
N ASP A 97 -2.12 -7.51 -5.59
CA ASP A 97 -2.95 -7.95 -4.48
C ASP A 97 -2.35 -9.15 -3.75
N LEU A 98 -2.62 -9.25 -2.45
CA LEU A 98 -2.42 -10.48 -1.69
C LEU A 98 -3.47 -11.55 -2.05
N GLN A 99 -4.68 -11.15 -2.45
CA GLN A 99 -5.76 -12.05 -2.86
C GLN A 99 -5.41 -12.83 -4.13
N ASP A 100 -4.59 -12.25 -5.03
CA ASP A 100 -4.05 -12.93 -6.21
C ASP A 100 -3.19 -14.16 -5.85
N PHE A 101 -2.73 -14.27 -4.59
CA PHE A 101 -2.03 -15.45 -4.08
C PHE A 101 -2.97 -16.54 -3.54
N GLY A 102 -4.27 -16.47 -3.89
CA GLY A 102 -5.23 -17.54 -3.68
C GLY A 102 -5.93 -17.50 -2.33
N TRP A 103 -6.12 -16.31 -1.76
CA TRP A 103 -6.77 -16.18 -0.45
C TRP A 103 -8.29 -16.10 -0.58
N ARG A 104 -8.90 -17.21 -1.01
CA ARG A 104 -10.27 -17.49 -0.57
C ARG A 104 -10.17 -18.07 0.84
N MET A 105 -10.75 -17.33 1.79
CA MET A 105 -11.08 -17.73 3.16
C MET A 105 -10.01 -17.38 4.22
N ALA A 106 -10.29 -16.28 4.92
CA ALA A 106 -9.61 -15.82 6.13
C ALA A 106 -9.72 -16.82 7.31
N ASP A 107 -10.55 -17.86 7.19
CA ASP A 107 -10.99 -18.68 8.32
C ASP A 107 -10.44 -20.11 8.34
N GLU A 108 -9.59 -20.54 7.38
CA GLU A 108 -9.05 -21.90 7.40
C GLU A 108 -7.52 -21.93 7.57
N PRO A 109 -6.99 -22.47 8.69
CA PRO A 109 -5.56 -22.66 8.90
C PRO A 109 -5.01 -23.84 8.06
N SER A 110 -5.16 -23.76 6.74
CA SER A 110 -4.71 -24.79 5.82
C SER A 110 -3.19 -24.69 5.53
N ALA A 111 -2.56 -25.82 5.21
CA ALA A 111 -1.17 -25.84 4.75
C ALA A 111 -0.97 -25.01 3.47
N ALA A 112 -2.01 -24.92 2.63
CA ALA A 112 -2.02 -24.10 1.42
C ALA A 112 -1.91 -22.61 1.76
N ASN A 113 -2.66 -22.11 2.75
CA ASN A 113 -2.61 -20.72 3.19
C ASN A 113 -1.23 -20.35 3.76
N ARG A 114 -0.62 -21.24 4.56
CA ARG A 114 0.77 -21.03 5.04
C ARG A 114 1.78 -20.96 3.89
N LYS A 115 1.62 -21.79 2.86
CA LYS A 115 2.50 -21.79 1.68
C LYS A 115 2.31 -20.52 0.84
N ALA A 116 1.07 -20.08 0.63
CA ALA A 116 0.74 -18.85 -0.06
C ALA A 116 1.29 -17.62 0.67
N MET A 117 1.06 -17.53 2.00
CA MET A 117 1.61 -16.47 2.83
C MET A 117 3.14 -16.42 2.76
N LYS A 118 3.82 -17.57 2.85
CA LYS A 118 5.28 -17.63 2.69
C LYS A 118 5.73 -17.12 1.31
N LYS A 119 5.03 -17.51 0.24
CA LYS A 119 5.32 -17.03 -1.12
C LYS A 119 5.12 -15.51 -1.24
N TRP A 120 4.05 -14.99 -0.65
CA TRP A 120 3.78 -13.55 -0.60
C TRP A 120 4.87 -12.81 0.16
N MET A 121 5.21 -13.25 1.38
CA MET A 121 6.26 -12.60 2.18
C MET A 121 7.59 -12.54 1.45
N VAL A 122 7.96 -13.58 0.68
CA VAL A 122 9.17 -13.55 -0.15
C VAL A 122 9.05 -12.52 -1.28
N LYS A 123 7.90 -12.46 -1.97
CA LYS A 123 7.66 -11.46 -3.03
C LYS A 123 7.67 -10.04 -2.46
N LEU A 124 6.98 -9.81 -1.35
CA LEU A 124 6.93 -8.52 -0.67
C LEU A 124 8.32 -8.07 -0.24
N ARG A 125 9.11 -8.93 0.42
CA ARG A 125 10.49 -8.60 0.80
C ARG A 125 11.34 -8.22 -0.40
N ARG A 126 11.24 -8.98 -1.49
CA ARG A 126 11.92 -8.66 -2.74
C ARG A 126 11.50 -7.29 -3.27
N LEU A 127 10.20 -7.06 -3.38
CA LEU A 127 9.64 -5.79 -3.86
C LEU A 127 10.09 -4.60 -3.00
N LEU A 128 10.03 -4.72 -1.68
CA LEU A 128 10.50 -3.66 -0.76
C LEU A 128 12.02 -3.45 -0.89
N SER A 129 12.81 -4.51 -1.05
CA SER A 129 14.26 -4.37 -1.24
C SER A 129 14.63 -3.65 -2.56
N GLU A 130 13.90 -3.94 -3.65
CA GLU A 130 14.08 -3.31 -4.95
C GLU A 130 13.62 -1.83 -4.94
N ASN A 131 12.79 -1.45 -3.98
CA ASN A 131 12.23 -0.10 -3.83
C ASN A 131 12.69 0.59 -2.52
N SER A 132 13.85 0.22 -1.99
CA SER A 132 14.32 0.66 -0.66
C SER A 132 14.41 2.18 -0.49
N ASP A 133 14.71 2.91 -1.56
CA ASP A 133 14.79 4.38 -1.57
C ASP A 133 13.48 5.09 -1.88
N GLN A 134 12.42 4.33 -2.19
CA GLN A 134 11.10 4.87 -2.45
C GLN A 134 10.38 5.21 -1.15
N ILE A 135 9.36 6.06 -1.27
CA ILE A 135 8.47 6.40 -0.16
C ILE A 135 7.33 5.40 -0.20
N CYS A 136 7.00 4.80 0.93
CA CYS A 136 5.78 4.02 1.09
C CYS A 136 4.77 4.80 1.91
N VAL A 137 3.50 4.78 1.48
CA VAL A 137 2.37 5.33 2.24
C VAL A 137 1.36 4.22 2.50
N GLN A 138 0.91 4.07 3.74
CA GLN A 138 -0.13 3.12 4.10
C GLN A 138 -1.52 3.74 4.00
N VAL A 139 -2.44 3.03 3.35
CA VAL A 139 -3.87 3.39 3.34
C VAL A 139 -4.74 2.15 3.54
N ILE A 140 -5.96 2.35 4.03
CA ILE A 140 -7.03 1.36 4.09
C ILE A 140 -8.05 1.72 3.01
N THR A 141 -8.64 0.68 2.43
CA THR A 141 -9.46 0.77 1.25
C THR A 141 -10.74 0.01 1.48
N HIS A 142 -11.87 0.60 1.12
CA HIS A 142 -13.18 0.02 1.38
C HIS A 142 -13.93 -0.20 0.07
N GLN A 143 -14.63 -1.33 -0.03
CA GLN A 143 -15.57 -1.69 -1.10
C GLN A 143 -17.00 -1.74 -0.56
#